data_AF-A0AAJ2S4P4-F1
#
_entry.id   AF-A0AAJ2S4P4-F1
#
_cell.length_a   1.000
_cell.length_b   1.000
_cell.length_c   1.000
_cell.angle_alpha   90.00
_cell.angle_beta   90.00
_cell.angle_gamma   90.00
#
_symmetry.space_group_name_H-M   'P 1'
#
loop_
_entity.id
_entity.type
_entity.pdbx_description
1 polymer ?
#
loop_
_entity_poly.entity_id
_entity_poly.type
_entity_poly.pdbx_seq_one_letter_code
_entity_poly.pdbx_strand_id
1 'polypeptide(L)'
;MEKVKAKKHLGQHFLKDESIAKAIADTLSLKGYDEVLEIGPGMGVLTKYLLDKPINTHVIEIDTESVVYLGENYPKLKDKIISQDFLKYNINEVYENKQFAIIGNFPYNISTQIVFRTLEFKHQIPEFSGMFQKEVAERICEKKGSKAYGILSVLAQAFYDTEYLFTVDENVFIPPPKVKSGVMKMTRKEDYSLPCGERLFFTVVKTAFQQRRKTLRNSLKTLNLSDKLREDIIFDKRPEQLSVDEFIVLTQKIEADGVQS
;
A
#
# COMPACT_ATOMS: atom_id res chain seq x y z
N MET A 1 -15.83 -22.85 -21.22
CA MET A 1 -15.80 -21.52 -20.58
C MET A 1 -14.65 -20.73 -21.16
N GLU A 2 -14.93 -19.54 -21.66
CA GLU A 2 -13.89 -18.65 -22.17
C GLU A 2 -13.03 -18.16 -20.99
N LYS A 3 -11.71 -18.29 -21.13
CA LYS A 3 -10.77 -17.70 -20.16
C LYS A 3 -10.83 -16.17 -20.28
N VAL A 4 -10.92 -15.47 -19.16
CA VAL A 4 -10.80 -14.01 -19.12
C VAL A 4 -9.46 -13.62 -19.76
N LYS A 5 -9.51 -12.74 -20.76
CA LYS A 5 -8.30 -12.28 -21.47
C LYS A 5 -7.70 -11.10 -20.72
N ALA A 6 -6.37 -11.12 -20.55
CA ALA A 6 -5.66 -10.06 -19.87
C ALA A 6 -5.79 -8.73 -20.63
N LYS A 7 -6.25 -7.69 -19.94
CA LYS A 7 -6.43 -6.34 -20.47
C LYS A 7 -5.22 -5.48 -20.12
N LYS A 8 -4.44 -5.10 -21.13
CA LYS A 8 -3.20 -4.31 -20.96
C LYS A 8 -3.43 -2.97 -20.25
N HIS A 9 -4.55 -2.30 -20.50
CA HIS A 9 -4.87 -1.00 -19.89
C HIS A 9 -5.20 -1.10 -18.39
N LEU A 10 -5.60 -2.29 -17.92
CA LEU A 10 -5.81 -2.58 -16.49
C LEU A 10 -4.54 -3.13 -15.81
N GLY A 11 -3.43 -3.30 -16.54
CA GLY A 11 -2.19 -3.85 -15.99
C GLY A 11 -2.29 -5.31 -15.54
N GLN A 12 -3.23 -6.07 -16.11
CA GLN A 12 -3.49 -7.46 -15.69
C GLN A 12 -2.36 -8.41 -16.09
N HIS A 13 -1.81 -9.09 -15.08
CA HIS A 13 -0.89 -10.21 -15.20
C HIS A 13 -1.42 -11.34 -14.32
N PHE A 14 -1.96 -12.40 -14.92
CA PHE A 14 -2.57 -13.49 -14.15
C PHE A 14 -1.49 -14.43 -13.64
N LEU A 15 -1.38 -14.54 -12.31
CA LEU A 15 -0.54 -15.53 -11.65
C LEU A 15 -1.07 -16.93 -11.97
N LYS A 16 -0.19 -17.84 -12.41
CA LYS A 16 -0.51 -19.25 -12.72
C LYS A 16 0.14 -20.25 -11.76
N ASP A 17 1.05 -19.79 -10.91
CA ASP A 17 1.71 -20.67 -9.94
C ASP A 17 0.91 -20.74 -8.64
N GLU A 18 0.40 -21.94 -8.38
CA GLU A 18 -0.45 -22.26 -7.24
C GLU A 18 0.28 -22.18 -5.90
N SER A 19 1.56 -22.56 -5.88
CA SER A 19 2.37 -22.53 -4.65
C SER A 19 2.61 -21.08 -4.21
N ILE A 20 2.84 -20.19 -5.17
CA ILE A 20 3.04 -18.76 -4.93
C ILE A 20 1.71 -18.11 -4.52
N ALA A 21 0.60 -18.45 -5.18
CA ALA A 21 -0.72 -17.94 -4.81
C ALA A 21 -1.07 -18.32 -3.36
N LYS A 22 -0.84 -19.57 -2.98
CA LYS A 22 -1.02 -20.04 -1.60
C LYS A 22 -0.08 -19.32 -0.62
N ALA A 23 1.19 -19.18 -0.97
CA ALA A 23 2.17 -18.47 -0.15
C ALA A 23 1.77 -17.01 0.11
N ILE A 24 1.22 -16.32 -0.90
CA ILE A 24 0.67 -14.97 -0.74
C ILE A 24 -0.54 -15.01 0.21
N ALA A 25 -1.50 -15.92 0.02
CA ALA A 25 -2.67 -16.03 0.90
C ALA A 25 -2.27 -16.25 2.37
N ASP A 26 -1.20 -17.01 2.61
CA ASP A 26 -0.69 -17.38 3.93
C ASP A 26 0.11 -16.27 4.65
N THR A 27 0.32 -15.13 4.00
CA THR A 27 1.02 -13.98 4.62
C THR A 27 0.16 -13.24 5.66
N LEU A 28 -1.16 -13.29 5.54
CA LEU A 28 -2.09 -12.72 6.52
C LEU A 28 -2.06 -13.54 7.81
N SER A 29 -1.90 -12.85 8.94
CA SER A 29 -1.83 -13.50 10.26
C SER A 29 -3.19 -13.95 10.79
N LEU A 30 -4.29 -13.36 10.30
CA LEU A 30 -5.66 -13.59 10.73
C LEU A 30 -5.87 -13.32 12.23
N LYS A 31 -5.11 -12.37 12.79
CA LYS A 31 -5.17 -12.01 14.21
C LYS A 31 -5.84 -10.65 14.41
N GLY A 32 -6.90 -10.62 15.22
CA GLY A 32 -7.60 -9.39 15.59
C GLY A 32 -8.57 -8.86 14.53
N TYR A 33 -8.82 -9.63 13.47
CA TYR A 33 -9.81 -9.36 12.44
C TYR A 33 -10.30 -10.68 11.83
N ASP A 34 -11.50 -10.67 11.27
CA ASP A 34 -12.12 -11.78 10.54
C ASP A 34 -12.56 -11.39 9.12
N GLU A 35 -12.66 -10.10 8.83
CA GLU A 35 -12.96 -9.54 7.51
C GLU A 35 -11.69 -9.37 6.65
N VAL A 36 -11.75 -9.81 5.39
CA VAL A 36 -10.67 -9.66 4.41
C VAL A 36 -11.21 -9.16 3.07
N LEU A 37 -10.57 -8.12 2.54
CA LEU A 37 -10.79 -7.62 1.19
C LEU A 37 -9.65 -8.07 0.26
N GLU A 38 -9.97 -8.88 -0.74
CA GLU A 38 -9.07 -9.12 -1.87
C GLU A 38 -9.29 -8.05 -2.96
N ILE A 39 -8.23 -7.33 -3.33
CA ILE A 39 -8.26 -6.35 -4.42
C ILE A 39 -7.72 -6.99 -5.70
N GLY A 40 -8.51 -6.94 -6.78
CA GLY A 40 -8.12 -7.47 -8.08
C GLY A 40 -7.99 -9.00 -8.09
N PRO A 41 -9.03 -9.75 -7.68
CA PRO A 41 -9.01 -11.21 -7.66
C PRO A 41 -8.78 -11.85 -9.05
N GLY A 42 -9.13 -11.15 -10.14
CA GLY A 42 -9.09 -11.72 -11.50
C GLY A 42 -9.90 -13.01 -11.59
N MET A 43 -9.25 -14.11 -11.98
CA MET A 43 -9.88 -15.45 -12.03
C MET A 43 -9.86 -16.20 -10.67
N GLY A 44 -9.52 -15.52 -9.58
CA GLY A 44 -9.61 -16.05 -8.22
C GLY A 44 -8.48 -17.00 -7.81
N VAL A 45 -7.29 -16.86 -8.41
CA VAL A 45 -6.13 -17.71 -8.10
C VAL A 45 -5.72 -17.62 -6.63
N LEU A 46 -5.83 -16.44 -6.03
CA LEU A 46 -5.59 -16.20 -4.62
C LEU A 46 -6.87 -16.41 -3.79
N THR A 47 -8.01 -15.92 -4.29
CA THR A 47 -9.34 -16.08 -3.71
C THR A 47 -9.61 -17.47 -3.14
N LYS A 48 -9.34 -18.53 -3.90
CA LYS A 48 -9.64 -19.89 -3.45
C LYS A 48 -8.95 -20.27 -2.14
N TYR A 49 -7.72 -19.83 -1.92
CA TYR A 49 -6.97 -20.08 -0.70
C TYR A 49 -7.47 -19.23 0.47
N LEU A 50 -8.02 -18.05 0.18
CA LEU A 50 -8.68 -17.22 1.19
C LEU A 50 -10.02 -17.83 1.64
N LEU A 51 -10.79 -18.38 0.70
CA LEU A 51 -12.09 -19.02 0.96
C LEU A 51 -12.02 -20.34 1.76
N ASP A 52 -10.83 -20.89 1.96
CA ASP A 52 -10.58 -22.08 2.78
C ASP A 52 -10.17 -21.73 4.22
N LYS A 53 -10.00 -20.43 4.52
CA LYS A 53 -9.65 -19.93 5.85
C LYS A 53 -10.90 -19.54 6.64
N PRO A 54 -10.85 -19.51 7.98
CA PRO A 54 -11.98 -19.13 8.83
C PRO A 54 -12.13 -17.59 8.89
N ILE A 55 -12.30 -16.97 7.72
CA ILE A 55 -12.45 -15.51 7.54
C ILE A 55 -13.59 -15.21 6.57
N ASN A 56 -14.18 -14.04 6.71
CA ASN A 56 -15.13 -13.50 5.77
C ASN A 56 -14.40 -12.76 4.64
N THR A 57 -14.31 -13.39 3.47
CA THR A 57 -13.61 -12.81 2.30
C THR A 57 -14.59 -12.10 1.38
N HIS A 58 -14.37 -10.81 1.17
CA HIS A 58 -14.94 -10.02 0.07
C HIS A 58 -13.89 -9.82 -1.01
N VAL A 59 -14.34 -9.63 -2.25
CA VAL A 59 -13.44 -9.29 -3.36
C VAL A 59 -13.92 -8.01 -4.04
N ILE A 60 -13.00 -7.16 -4.50
CA ILE A 60 -13.31 -5.98 -5.30
C ILE A 60 -12.59 -6.02 -6.64
N GLU A 61 -13.36 -5.93 -7.72
CA GLU A 61 -12.89 -6.10 -9.09
C GLU A 61 -13.56 -5.07 -10.02
N ILE A 62 -12.75 -4.45 -10.87
CA ILE A 62 -13.21 -3.47 -11.87
C ILE A 62 -13.53 -4.13 -13.21
N ASP A 63 -12.89 -5.27 -13.50
CA ASP A 63 -13.11 -6.03 -14.73
C ASP A 63 -14.38 -6.87 -14.65
N THR A 64 -15.43 -6.44 -15.35
CA THR A 64 -16.74 -7.11 -15.34
C THR A 64 -16.70 -8.54 -15.86
N GLU A 65 -15.77 -8.90 -16.76
CA GLU A 65 -15.58 -10.29 -17.20
C GLU A 65 -15.06 -11.16 -16.05
N SER A 66 -14.14 -10.62 -15.24
CA SER A 66 -13.64 -11.30 -14.04
C SER A 66 -14.73 -11.43 -12.97
N VAL A 67 -15.57 -10.41 -12.80
CA VAL A 67 -16.74 -10.45 -11.89
C VAL A 67 -17.70 -11.58 -12.26
N VAL A 68 -18.08 -11.69 -13.54
CA VAL A 68 -18.95 -12.78 -14.01
C VAL A 68 -18.28 -14.13 -13.77
N TYR A 69 -17.00 -14.26 -14.14
CA TYR A 69 -16.24 -15.48 -13.91
C TYR A 69 -16.24 -15.87 -12.42
N LEU A 70 -15.99 -14.93 -11.51
CA LEU A 70 -15.97 -15.20 -10.07
C LEU A 70 -17.33 -15.67 -9.55
N GLY A 71 -18.42 -15.04 -10.01
CA GLY A 71 -19.78 -15.41 -9.65
C GLY A 71 -20.16 -16.83 -10.08
N GLU A 72 -19.68 -17.27 -11.24
CA GLU A 72 -19.93 -18.63 -11.76
C GLU A 72 -19.07 -19.70 -11.08
N ASN A 73 -17.82 -19.38 -10.72
CA ASN A 73 -16.83 -20.37 -10.27
C ASN A 73 -16.67 -20.44 -8.74
N TYR A 74 -17.04 -19.39 -8.01
CA TYR A 74 -16.88 -19.31 -6.56
C TYR A 74 -18.21 -19.01 -5.84
N PRO A 75 -19.11 -20.00 -5.69
CA PRO A 75 -20.39 -19.80 -5.00
C PRO A 75 -20.27 -19.25 -3.57
N LYS A 76 -19.15 -19.52 -2.88
CA LYS A 76 -18.85 -18.96 -1.54
C LYS A 76 -18.72 -17.43 -1.54
N LEU A 77 -18.49 -16.80 -2.70
CA LEU A 77 -18.46 -15.34 -2.89
C LEU A 77 -19.81 -14.74 -3.24
N LYS A 78 -20.90 -15.52 -3.23
CA LYS A 78 -22.24 -14.95 -3.44
C LYS A 78 -22.47 -13.78 -2.47
N ASP A 79 -22.91 -12.65 -3.01
CA ASP A 79 -23.13 -11.39 -2.29
C ASP A 79 -21.87 -10.73 -1.70
N LYS A 80 -20.66 -11.22 -2.06
CA LYS A 80 -19.35 -10.73 -1.59
C LYS A 80 -18.42 -10.24 -2.71
N ILE A 81 -18.94 -10.12 -3.94
CA ILE A 81 -18.23 -9.59 -5.09
C ILE A 81 -18.64 -8.12 -5.29
N ILE A 82 -17.71 -7.22 -5.06
CA ILE A 82 -17.89 -5.78 -5.24
C ILE A 82 -17.37 -5.40 -6.64
N SER A 83 -18.28 -5.20 -7.60
CA SER A 83 -17.95 -4.83 -8.97
C SER A 83 -17.68 -3.32 -9.10
N GLN A 84 -16.63 -2.80 -8.47
CA GLN A 84 -16.32 -1.37 -8.39
C GLN A 84 -14.82 -1.07 -8.47
N ASP A 85 -14.48 0.20 -8.70
CA ASP A 85 -13.11 0.69 -8.62
C ASP A 85 -12.65 0.84 -7.16
N PHE A 86 -11.73 -0.06 -6.75
CA PHE A 86 -10.65 0.17 -5.78
C PHE A 86 -10.62 1.57 -5.21
N LEU A 87 -10.10 2.48 -6.02
CA LEU A 87 -9.66 3.80 -5.62
C LEU A 87 -10.79 4.81 -5.43
N LYS A 88 -12.03 4.47 -5.82
CA LYS A 88 -13.19 5.39 -5.76
C LYS A 88 -14.33 4.91 -4.89
N TYR A 89 -14.46 3.60 -4.70
CA TYR A 89 -15.58 3.02 -3.96
C TYR A 89 -15.60 3.48 -2.50
N ASN A 90 -16.77 3.62 -1.87
CA ASN A 90 -16.84 3.85 -0.44
C ASN A 90 -16.85 2.49 0.28
N ILE A 91 -15.70 2.04 0.78
CA ILE A 91 -15.58 0.69 1.35
C ILE A 91 -16.41 0.51 2.64
N ASN A 92 -16.82 1.60 3.28
CA ASN A 92 -17.67 1.56 4.47
C ASN A 92 -19.14 1.24 4.18
N GLU A 93 -19.55 1.18 2.91
CA GLU A 93 -20.83 0.57 2.52
C GLU A 93 -20.85 -0.94 2.82
N VAL A 94 -19.68 -1.58 2.94
CA VAL A 94 -19.54 -3.02 3.24
C VAL A 94 -19.09 -3.26 4.67
N TYR A 95 -18.03 -2.58 5.11
CA TYR A 95 -17.43 -2.85 6.42
C TYR A 95 -17.98 -2.02 7.56
N GLU A 96 -18.79 -0.98 7.32
CA GLU A 96 -19.44 -0.19 8.38
C GLU A 96 -18.45 0.32 9.46
N ASN A 97 -17.25 0.77 9.07
CA ASN A 97 -16.14 1.15 9.96
C ASN A 97 -15.49 0.01 10.77
N LYS A 98 -15.86 -1.26 10.55
CA LYS A 98 -15.18 -2.42 11.13
C LYS A 98 -13.77 -2.56 10.56
N GLN A 99 -12.94 -3.31 11.29
CA GLN A 99 -11.60 -3.65 10.84
C GLN A 99 -11.65 -4.74 9.78
N PHE A 100 -10.81 -4.61 8.76
CA PHE A 100 -10.63 -5.60 7.72
C PHE A 100 -9.19 -5.59 7.21
N ALA A 101 -8.64 -6.76 6.90
CA ALA A 101 -7.35 -6.83 6.24
C ALA A 101 -7.48 -6.69 4.72
N ILE A 102 -6.42 -6.22 4.08
CA ILE A 102 -6.34 -6.15 2.62
C ILE A 102 -5.33 -7.16 2.11
N ILE A 103 -5.70 -7.86 1.05
CA ILE A 103 -4.77 -8.72 0.30
C ILE A 103 -4.94 -8.57 -1.21
N GLY A 104 -3.92 -8.89 -2.00
CA GLY A 104 -4.10 -9.01 -3.43
C GLY A 104 -2.82 -9.28 -4.21
N ASN A 105 -3.01 -9.68 -5.47
CA ASN A 105 -2.00 -9.56 -6.51
C ASN A 105 -2.25 -8.23 -7.24
N PHE A 106 -1.73 -7.13 -6.69
CA PHE A 106 -2.19 -5.80 -7.08
C PHE A 106 -1.80 -5.44 -8.52
N PRO A 107 -2.71 -4.83 -9.30
CA PRO A 107 -2.37 -4.33 -10.62
C PRO A 107 -1.30 -3.24 -10.52
N TYR A 108 -0.23 -3.38 -11.31
CA TYR A 108 0.98 -2.56 -11.12
C TYR A 108 0.76 -1.06 -11.32
N ASN A 109 -0.16 -0.70 -12.22
CA ASN A 109 -0.51 0.69 -12.55
C ASN A 109 -1.18 1.45 -11.38
N ILE A 110 -1.85 0.75 -10.46
CA ILE A 110 -2.56 1.35 -9.32
C ILE A 110 -2.00 0.95 -7.96
N SER A 111 -0.99 0.08 -7.91
CA SER A 111 -0.47 -0.50 -6.67
C SER A 111 0.01 0.53 -5.64
N THR A 112 0.65 1.61 -6.08
CA THR A 112 1.07 2.73 -5.21
C THR A 112 -0.15 3.48 -4.64
N GLN A 113 -1.18 3.68 -5.44
CA GLN A 113 -2.43 4.35 -5.05
C GLN A 113 -3.22 3.50 -4.06
N ILE A 114 -3.19 2.17 -4.20
CA ILE A 114 -3.75 1.24 -3.21
C ILE A 114 -3.10 1.47 -1.85
N VAL A 115 -1.77 1.58 -1.77
CA VAL A 115 -1.07 1.84 -0.50
C VAL A 115 -1.44 3.20 0.08
N PHE A 116 -1.52 4.25 -0.73
CA PHE A 116 -1.99 5.56 -0.23
C PHE A 116 -3.40 5.50 0.34
N ARG A 117 -4.29 4.79 -0.33
CA ARG A 117 -5.66 4.60 0.14
C ARG A 117 -5.72 3.73 1.40
N THR A 118 -4.86 2.72 1.52
CA THR A 118 -4.68 1.96 2.78
C THR A 118 -4.25 2.87 3.94
N LEU A 119 -3.42 3.89 3.68
CA LEU A 119 -3.03 4.87 4.70
C LEU A 119 -4.20 5.79 5.11
N GLU A 120 -5.10 6.13 4.19
CA GLU A 120 -6.32 6.89 4.50
C GLU A 120 -7.25 6.08 5.43
N PHE A 121 -7.36 4.77 5.19
CA PHE A 121 -8.15 3.84 6.00
C PHE A 121 -7.33 3.16 7.12
N LYS A 122 -6.21 3.74 7.55
CA LYS A 122 -5.30 3.11 8.53
C LYS A 122 -5.99 2.71 9.84
N HIS A 123 -7.05 3.40 10.25
CA HIS A 123 -7.82 3.08 11.45
C HIS A 123 -8.63 1.77 11.32
N GLN A 124 -8.93 1.33 10.10
CA GLN A 124 -9.68 0.10 9.82
C GLN A 124 -8.80 -1.05 9.34
N ILE A 125 -7.59 -0.79 8.86
CA ILE A 125 -6.75 -1.83 8.24
C ILE A 125 -5.63 -2.21 9.21
N PRO A 126 -5.82 -3.24 10.06
CA PRO A 126 -4.77 -3.72 10.96
C PRO A 126 -3.65 -4.44 10.21
N GLU A 127 -3.95 -5.03 9.05
CA GLU A 127 -2.98 -5.79 8.27
C GLU A 127 -3.23 -5.64 6.77
N PHE A 128 -2.15 -5.49 6.03
CA PHE A 128 -2.15 -5.39 4.58
C PHE A 128 -1.05 -6.31 4.06
N SER A 129 -1.33 -7.10 3.03
CA SER A 129 -0.32 -7.90 2.37
C SER A 129 -0.57 -7.98 0.88
N GLY A 130 0.45 -8.25 0.09
CA GLY A 130 0.22 -8.56 -1.31
C GLY A 130 1.43 -8.37 -2.17
N MET A 131 1.20 -8.58 -3.46
CA MET A 131 2.24 -8.59 -4.47
C MET A 131 2.26 -7.29 -5.27
N PHE A 132 3.47 -6.78 -5.47
CA PHE A 132 3.77 -5.56 -6.21
C PHE A 132 4.86 -5.83 -7.24
N GLN A 133 5.16 -4.85 -8.10
CA GLN A 133 6.47 -4.80 -8.74
C GLN A 133 7.56 -4.80 -7.66
N LYS A 134 8.64 -5.56 -7.90
CA LYS A 134 9.70 -5.76 -6.90
C LYS A 134 10.24 -4.44 -6.34
N GLU A 135 10.55 -3.47 -7.20
CA GLU A 135 11.06 -2.16 -6.81
C GLU A 135 10.09 -1.39 -5.89
N VAL A 136 8.78 -1.56 -6.10
CA VAL A 136 7.75 -0.87 -5.29
C VAL A 136 7.67 -1.51 -3.90
N ALA A 137 7.64 -2.84 -3.81
CA ALA A 137 7.67 -3.55 -2.53
C ALA A 137 8.96 -3.24 -1.75
N GLU A 138 10.12 -3.29 -2.42
CA GLU A 138 11.41 -2.92 -1.83
C GLU A 138 11.37 -1.49 -1.31
N ARG A 139 10.93 -0.52 -2.13
CA ARG A 139 10.80 0.89 -1.73
C ARG A 139 9.97 1.05 -0.47
N ILE A 140 8.80 0.40 -0.36
CA ILE A 140 7.93 0.56 0.82
C ILE A 140 8.60 0.01 2.10
N CYS A 141 9.38 -1.08 1.96
CA CYS A 141 10.06 -1.73 3.08
C CYS A 141 11.47 -1.18 3.35
N GLU A 142 11.96 -0.29 2.49
CA GLU A 142 13.34 0.22 2.53
C GLU A 142 13.57 1.16 3.72
N LYS A 143 14.78 1.13 4.29
CA LYS A 143 15.19 2.04 5.38
C LYS A 143 15.89 3.29 4.85
N LYS A 144 16.03 4.33 5.69
CA LYS A 144 16.75 5.57 5.32
C LYS A 144 18.16 5.30 4.82
N GLY A 145 18.67 6.17 3.96
CA GLY A 145 20.03 6.11 3.40
C GLY A 145 20.16 5.29 2.11
N SER A 146 19.10 4.60 1.69
CA SER A 146 19.03 3.87 0.41
C SER A 146 18.46 4.73 -0.73
N LYS A 147 18.86 4.42 -1.96
CA LYS A 147 18.26 4.99 -3.19
C LYS A 147 16.81 4.56 -3.41
N ALA A 148 16.39 3.42 -2.88
CA ALA A 148 15.00 2.97 -2.98
C ALA A 148 14.09 3.72 -2.00
N TYR A 149 14.61 4.20 -0.86
CA TYR A 149 13.86 4.91 0.18
C TYR A 149 13.13 6.13 -0.37
N GLY A 150 11.86 6.35 -0.05
CA GLY A 150 11.05 7.39 -0.67
C GLY A 150 9.81 7.77 0.13
N ILE A 151 8.87 8.46 -0.54
CA ILE A 151 7.62 8.94 0.07
C ILE A 151 6.88 7.80 0.78
N LEU A 152 6.63 6.70 0.07
CA LEU A 152 5.90 5.57 0.65
C LEU A 152 6.66 4.86 1.76
N SER A 153 8.00 4.87 1.75
CA SER A 153 8.80 4.31 2.85
C SER A 153 8.49 5.07 4.14
N VAL A 154 8.58 6.40 4.10
CA VAL A 154 8.31 7.24 5.28
C VAL A 154 6.86 7.14 5.73
N LEU A 155 5.91 7.30 4.79
CA LEU A 155 4.49 7.36 5.13
C LEU A 155 3.95 6.01 5.60
N ALA A 156 4.35 4.89 4.97
CA ALA A 156 3.92 3.57 5.43
C ALA A 156 4.53 3.24 6.79
N GLN A 157 5.84 3.44 6.96
CA GLN A 157 6.55 3.08 8.19
C GLN A 157 6.22 4.01 9.37
N ALA A 158 5.54 5.14 9.14
CA ALA A 158 4.99 5.96 10.22
C ALA A 158 3.88 5.23 10.97
N PHE A 159 3.05 4.44 10.27
CA PHE A 159 1.83 3.85 10.83
C PHE A 159 1.86 2.31 10.89
N TYR A 160 2.74 1.68 10.12
CA TYR A 160 2.86 0.23 10.00
C TYR A 160 4.30 -0.23 10.17
N ASP A 161 4.47 -1.43 10.68
CA ASP A 161 5.69 -2.21 10.52
C ASP A 161 5.64 -2.89 9.15
N THR A 162 6.63 -2.61 8.30
CA THR A 162 6.69 -3.11 6.92
C THR A 162 7.74 -4.21 6.77
N GLU A 163 7.40 -5.27 6.04
CA GLU A 163 8.25 -6.44 5.86
C GLU A 163 8.23 -6.89 4.40
N TYR A 164 9.41 -7.05 3.80
CA TYR A 164 9.57 -7.69 2.50
C TYR A 164 9.69 -9.19 2.70
N LEU A 165 8.77 -9.96 2.13
CA LEU A 165 8.66 -11.40 2.40
C LEU A 165 9.46 -12.23 1.39
N PHE A 166 9.17 -12.09 0.09
CA PHE A 166 9.88 -12.85 -0.94
C PHE A 166 9.72 -12.22 -2.35
N THR A 167 10.65 -12.56 -3.24
CA THR A 167 10.62 -12.21 -4.67
C THR A 167 9.89 -13.30 -5.47
N VAL A 168 9.14 -12.89 -6.48
CA VAL A 168 8.45 -13.77 -7.44
C VAL A 168 8.93 -13.48 -8.86
N ASP A 169 9.29 -14.54 -9.60
CA ASP A 169 9.78 -14.42 -10.98
C ASP A 169 8.66 -14.17 -12.00
N GLU A 170 8.94 -13.40 -13.04
CA GLU A 170 8.00 -13.00 -14.09
C GLU A 170 7.39 -14.18 -14.87
N ASN A 171 8.08 -15.33 -14.90
CA ASN A 171 7.67 -16.50 -15.67
C ASN A 171 6.45 -17.22 -15.09
N VAL A 172 6.05 -16.90 -13.86
CA VAL A 172 4.86 -17.45 -13.19
C VAL A 172 3.58 -16.69 -13.51
N PHE A 173 3.60 -15.76 -14.47
CA PHE A 173 2.43 -14.99 -14.91
C PHE A 173 2.06 -15.21 -16.37
N ILE A 174 0.82 -14.87 -16.73
CA ILE A 174 0.32 -14.83 -18.11
C ILE A 174 -0.47 -13.52 -18.33
N PRO A 175 -0.04 -12.66 -19.29
CA PRO A 175 1.29 -12.65 -19.89
C PRO A 175 2.38 -12.34 -18.84
N PRO A 176 3.65 -12.73 -19.05
CA PRO A 176 4.72 -12.40 -18.12
C PRO A 176 4.95 -10.87 -18.07
N PRO A 177 5.10 -10.27 -16.87
CA PRO A 177 5.53 -8.89 -16.74
C PRO A 177 6.99 -8.72 -17.18
N LYS A 178 7.43 -7.47 -17.37
CA LYS A 178 8.81 -7.15 -17.76
C LYS A 178 9.79 -7.09 -16.57
N VAL A 179 9.26 -7.17 -15.35
CA VAL A 179 10.00 -7.01 -14.10
C VAL A 179 9.54 -8.06 -13.12
N LYS A 180 10.42 -8.44 -12.19
CA LYS A 180 10.08 -9.30 -11.06
C LYS A 180 9.04 -8.65 -10.17
N SER A 181 8.34 -9.48 -9.41
CA SER A 181 7.40 -9.04 -8.38
C SER A 181 8.02 -9.24 -6.99
N GLY A 182 7.49 -8.52 -6.01
CA GLY A 182 7.84 -8.67 -4.60
C GLY A 182 6.58 -8.75 -3.77
N VAL A 183 6.55 -9.68 -2.81
CA VAL A 183 5.47 -9.80 -1.83
C VAL A 183 5.94 -9.11 -0.56
N MET A 184 5.09 -8.24 -0.03
CA MET A 184 5.35 -7.50 1.21
C MET A 184 4.12 -7.49 2.11
N LYS A 185 4.36 -7.21 3.38
CA LYS A 185 3.35 -7.13 4.42
C LYS A 185 3.51 -5.83 5.20
N MET A 186 2.39 -5.28 5.65
CA MET A 186 2.32 -4.17 6.60
C MET A 186 1.42 -4.60 7.77
N THR A 187 1.95 -4.51 8.99
CA THR A 187 1.19 -4.73 10.22
C THR A 187 1.05 -3.40 10.92
N ARG A 188 -0.18 -2.96 11.23
CA ARG A 188 -0.39 -1.66 11.85
C ARG A 188 0.25 -1.65 13.23
N LYS A 189 0.97 -0.58 13.54
CA LYS A 189 1.56 -0.39 14.87
C LYS A 189 0.48 -0.29 15.93
N GLU A 190 0.83 -0.63 17.17
CA GLU A 190 -0.05 -0.44 18.33
C GLU A 190 -0.32 1.06 18.55
N ASP A 191 0.74 1.88 18.60
CA ASP A 191 0.64 3.33 18.47
C ASP A 191 0.90 3.74 17.03
N TYR A 192 -0.19 4.09 16.35
CA TYR A 192 -0.20 4.61 14.99
C TYR A 192 -0.66 6.08 14.96
N SER A 193 -0.59 6.78 16.09
CA SER A 193 -0.77 8.23 16.16
C SER A 193 0.54 8.95 15.82
N LEU A 194 0.44 10.21 15.40
CA LEU A 194 1.61 11.09 15.22
C LEU A 194 1.57 12.23 16.24
N PRO A 195 2.70 12.58 16.87
CA PRO A 195 2.77 13.71 17.80
C PRO A 195 2.88 15.07 17.07
N CYS A 196 2.30 15.17 15.87
CA CYS A 196 2.23 16.35 15.01
C CYS A 196 1.02 16.23 14.07
N GLY A 197 0.57 17.33 13.47
CA GLY A 197 -0.52 17.30 12.50
C GLY A 197 -0.26 16.34 11.31
N GLU A 198 -1.06 15.27 11.18
CA GLU A 198 -0.88 14.25 10.12
C GLU A 198 -0.90 14.87 8.71
N ARG A 199 -1.82 15.80 8.44
CA ARG A 199 -1.89 16.48 7.14
C ARG A 199 -0.60 17.24 6.81
N LEU A 200 0.00 17.87 7.82
CA LEU A 200 1.27 18.57 7.68
C LEU A 200 2.41 17.57 7.47
N PHE A 201 2.45 16.48 8.22
CA PHE A 201 3.44 15.41 8.03
C PHE A 201 3.44 14.88 6.58
N PHE A 202 2.27 14.54 6.05
CA PHE A 202 2.14 14.12 4.64
C PHE A 202 2.63 15.19 3.66
N THR A 203 2.32 16.45 3.94
CA THR A 203 2.75 17.59 3.11
C THR A 203 4.26 17.76 3.13
N VAL A 204 4.89 17.71 4.31
CA VAL A 204 6.34 17.84 4.50
C VAL A 204 7.07 16.70 3.77
N VAL A 205 6.65 15.45 3.98
CA VAL A 205 7.28 14.28 3.34
C VAL A 205 7.15 14.36 1.81
N LYS A 206 5.94 14.61 1.28
CA LYS A 206 5.73 14.72 -0.17
C LYS A 206 6.56 15.85 -0.77
N THR A 207 6.53 17.04 -0.16
CA THR A 207 7.28 18.22 -0.63
C THR A 207 8.80 17.97 -0.60
N ALA A 208 9.30 17.33 0.46
CA ALA A 208 10.72 16.99 0.57
C ALA A 208 11.19 16.11 -0.60
N PHE A 209 10.47 15.01 -0.89
CA PHE A 209 10.88 14.04 -1.91
C PHE A 209 10.60 14.46 -3.36
N GLN A 210 9.75 15.47 -3.62
CA GLN A 210 9.61 16.05 -4.96
C GLN A 210 10.95 16.56 -5.52
N GLN A 211 11.83 17.04 -4.65
CA GLN A 211 13.19 17.45 -4.99
C GLN A 211 14.24 16.55 -4.32
N ARG A 212 14.11 15.23 -4.43
CA ARG A 212 14.96 14.22 -3.76
C ARG A 212 16.47 14.53 -3.74
N ARG A 213 17.02 15.07 -4.83
CA ARG A 213 18.47 15.34 -4.98
C ARG A 213 18.92 16.65 -4.32
N LYS A 214 18.00 17.47 -3.82
CA LYS A 214 18.24 18.74 -3.14
C LYS A 214 18.18 18.56 -1.62
N THR A 215 18.84 19.45 -0.90
CA THR A 215 18.75 19.52 0.57
C THR A 215 17.35 20.00 0.97
N LEU A 216 16.92 19.67 2.20
CA LEU A 216 15.61 20.05 2.73
C LEU A 216 15.40 21.56 2.73
N ARG A 217 16.46 22.36 2.92
CA ARG A 217 16.45 23.83 2.78
C ARG A 217 15.88 24.30 1.44
N ASN A 218 16.15 23.55 0.38
CA ASN A 218 15.68 23.84 -0.97
C ASN A 218 14.34 23.15 -1.26
N SER A 219 14.21 21.87 -0.86
CA SER A 219 13.00 21.09 -1.13
C SER A 219 11.78 21.66 -0.42
N LEU A 220 11.93 22.19 0.79
CA LEU A 220 10.83 22.73 1.61
C LEU A 220 10.65 24.24 1.48
N LYS A 221 11.32 24.89 0.52
CA LYS A 221 11.27 26.35 0.34
C LYS A 221 9.84 26.88 0.14
N THR A 222 8.95 26.07 -0.45
CA THR A 222 7.55 26.43 -0.71
C THR A 222 6.68 26.51 0.54
N LEU A 223 7.19 26.06 1.71
CA LEU A 223 6.47 26.13 2.97
C LEU A 223 6.66 27.47 3.72
N ASN A 224 7.40 28.44 3.14
CA ASN A 224 7.61 29.78 3.70
C ASN A 224 8.06 29.80 5.16
N LEU A 225 8.94 28.87 5.53
CA LEU A 225 9.46 28.70 6.88
C LEU A 225 10.32 29.91 7.31
N SER A 226 10.31 30.24 8.61
CA SER A 226 11.15 31.32 9.15
C SER A 226 12.65 31.05 8.95
N ASP A 227 13.46 32.11 8.84
CA ASP A 227 14.90 31.96 8.69
C ASP A 227 15.53 31.28 9.91
N LYS A 228 15.02 31.55 11.12
CA LYS A 228 15.44 30.90 12.37
C LYS A 228 15.25 29.39 12.32
N LEU A 229 14.09 28.90 11.85
CA LEU A 229 13.87 27.46 11.71
C LEU A 229 14.83 26.85 10.67
N ARG A 230 15.06 27.56 9.56
CA ARG A 230 15.91 27.09 8.46
C ARG A 230 17.39 26.97 8.89
N GLU A 231 17.85 27.65 9.93
CA GLU A 231 19.23 27.49 10.44
C GLU A 231 19.50 26.12 11.08
N ASP A 232 18.47 25.33 11.40
CA ASP A 232 18.64 23.99 11.95
C ASP A 232 19.38 23.06 10.96
N ILE A 233 20.37 22.32 11.47
CA ILE A 233 21.23 21.40 10.69
C ILE A 233 20.44 20.33 9.94
N ILE A 234 19.22 20.02 10.36
CA ILE A 234 18.34 19.09 9.64
C ILE A 234 18.07 19.58 8.21
N PHE A 235 18.06 20.90 7.95
CA PHE A 235 17.80 21.46 6.63
C PHE A 235 18.94 21.27 5.62
N ASP A 236 20.14 20.92 6.09
CA ASP A 236 21.29 20.63 5.23
C ASP A 236 21.30 19.18 4.73
N LYS A 237 20.49 18.30 5.34
CA LYS A 237 20.28 16.93 4.89
C LYS A 237 19.40 16.85 3.65
N ARG A 238 19.53 15.78 2.87
CA ARG A 238 18.59 15.38 1.82
C ARG A 238 17.45 14.54 2.40
N PRO A 239 16.26 14.53 1.77
CA PRO A 239 15.11 13.75 2.24
C PRO A 239 15.43 12.27 2.50
N GLU A 240 16.25 11.65 1.64
CA GLU A 240 16.58 10.23 1.77
C GLU A 240 17.49 9.89 2.97
N GLN A 241 18.06 10.91 3.63
CA GLN A 241 18.92 10.75 4.80
C GLN A 241 18.14 10.82 6.13
N LEU A 242 16.88 11.25 6.10
CA LEU A 242 16.02 11.33 7.28
C LEU A 242 15.32 10.00 7.53
N SER A 243 15.23 9.64 8.80
CA SER A 243 14.35 8.56 9.30
C SER A 243 12.93 9.08 9.45
N VAL A 244 11.99 8.15 9.67
CA VAL A 244 10.60 8.47 9.99
C VAL A 244 10.53 9.42 11.19
N ASP A 245 11.24 9.11 12.28
CA ASP A 245 11.25 9.96 13.49
C ASP A 245 11.85 11.34 13.23
N GLU A 246 12.91 11.44 12.41
CA GLU A 246 13.46 12.74 12.01
C GLU A 246 12.46 13.55 11.17
N PHE A 247 11.63 12.91 10.34
CA PHE A 247 10.54 13.58 9.64
C PHE A 247 9.42 14.04 10.59
N ILE A 248 9.11 13.25 11.63
CA ILE A 248 8.14 13.63 12.67
C ILE A 248 8.66 14.86 13.42
N VAL A 249 9.90 14.82 13.91
CA VAL A 249 10.53 15.95 14.61
C VAL A 249 10.61 17.20 13.73
N LEU A 250 10.96 17.04 12.44
CA LEU A 250 10.95 18.15 11.49
C LEU A 250 9.54 18.76 11.35
N THR A 251 8.51 17.91 11.29
CA THR A 251 7.13 18.35 11.16
C THR A 251 6.67 19.11 12.41
N GLN A 252 7.01 18.62 13.61
CA GLN A 252 6.74 19.32 14.88
C GLN A 252 7.38 20.72 14.91
N LYS A 253 8.63 20.84 14.43
CA LYS A 253 9.32 22.13 14.35
C LYS A 253 8.63 23.09 13.37
N ILE A 254 8.20 22.59 12.21
CA ILE A 254 7.45 23.39 11.22
C ILE A 254 6.09 23.82 11.78
N GLU A 255 5.40 22.93 12.50
CA GLU A 255 4.12 23.24 13.15
C GLU A 255 4.28 24.34 14.19
N ALA A 256 5.30 24.27 15.03
CA ALA A 256 5.61 25.31 16.02
C ALA A 256 6.00 26.66 15.40
N ASP A 257 6.67 26.64 14.24
CA ASP A 257 7.05 27.85 13.48
C ASP A 257 5.82 28.59 12.94
N GLY A 258 4.87 27.86 12.35
CA GLY A 258 3.62 28.43 11.82
C GLY A 258 2.64 28.94 12.87
N VAL A 259 2.80 28.56 14.15
CA VAL A 259 2.05 29.12 15.29
C VAL A 259 2.68 30.44 15.77
N GLN A 260 3.95 30.70 15.44
CA GLN A 260 4.70 31.88 15.88
C GLN A 260 4.74 33.01 14.83
N SER A 261 4.38 32.72 13.58
CA SER A 261 4.28 33.67 12.45
C SER A 261 2.87 34.20 12.25
#